data_AF-A0A1P8U824-F1
#
_entry.id   AF-A0A1P8U824-F1
#
_cell.length_a   1.000
_cell.length_b   1.000
_cell.length_c   1.000
_cell.angle_alpha   90.00
_cell.angle_beta   90.00
_cell.angle_gamma   90.00
#
_symmetry.space_group_name_H-M   'P 1'
#
loop_
_entity.id
_entity.type
_entity.pdbx_description
1 polymer ?
#
loop_
_entity_poly.entity_id
_entity_poly.type
_entity_poly.pdbx_seq_one_letter_code
_entity_poly.pdbx_strand_id
1 'polypeptide(L)'
;MSEDFKATAARIEANPLGRLMYGQRELFHSNLIGWYFDQLPEAADATFRPLAAPGEDSRRFVERERGHMDLVFHWSDLAPLVIENKVFSLPHREQLEEYEAAASKWPHPPALVLLSVSEPNFDLGEWRYLSYAEFADRIRDALPASASYEVETMRRYAALVSDLHQLVSAVDVQSDEERVWLPDSLLSAISSSQMRAALRKARAQRVARVLNDILPGLEQPAAGGMSNATPLVESFEYVFTRGMHLHLGWQLQGDQFRRAAVYHDQSISGRSQESRRLREDVSREHPEFYSFPAQLPRALAGRKEFNHFAPSFVYKYVKTPGLTIAELKAAAAEVHAEIERFRAEGVTEARPDDAVRKAP
;
A
#
# COMPACT_ATOMS: atom_id res chain seq x y z
N MET A 1 14.43 16.22 7.69
CA MET A 1 13.82 14.86 7.74
C MET A 1 13.81 14.28 9.16
N SER A 2 14.95 13.91 9.78
CA SER A 2 14.92 13.21 11.09
C SER A 2 14.28 14.03 12.22
N GLU A 3 14.66 15.31 12.39
CA GLU A 3 14.12 16.13 13.50
C GLU A 3 12.66 16.52 13.28
N ASP A 4 12.29 16.89 12.06
CA ASP A 4 10.88 17.20 11.70
C ASP A 4 9.96 15.99 11.88
N PHE A 5 10.44 14.79 11.51
CA PHE A 5 9.71 13.54 11.69
C PHE A 5 9.46 13.26 13.18
N LYS A 6 10.50 13.36 14.02
CA LYS A 6 10.38 13.15 15.47
C LYS A 6 9.46 14.17 16.12
N ALA A 7 9.55 15.45 15.74
CA ALA A 7 8.69 16.50 16.25
C ALA A 7 7.22 16.25 15.87
N THR A 8 6.96 15.84 14.63
CA THR A 8 5.62 15.49 14.14
C THR A 8 5.05 14.27 14.87
N ALA A 9 5.86 13.21 15.03
CA ALA A 9 5.49 12.04 15.82
C ALA A 9 5.14 12.43 17.27
N ALA A 10 5.92 13.30 17.91
CA ALA A 10 5.65 13.77 19.26
C ALA A 10 4.31 14.53 19.37
N ARG A 11 3.97 15.36 18.38
CA ARG A 11 2.66 16.06 18.36
C ARG A 11 1.49 15.09 18.22
N ILE A 12 1.62 14.07 17.37
CA ILE A 12 0.60 13.00 17.23
C ILE A 12 0.43 12.24 18.55
N GLU A 13 1.55 11.89 19.21
CA GLU A 13 1.55 11.15 20.47
C GLU A 13 0.96 11.94 21.64
N ALA A 14 1.09 13.27 21.60
CA ALA A 14 0.49 14.20 22.57
C ALA A 14 -1.00 14.48 22.30
N ASN A 15 -1.49 14.17 21.09
CA ASN A 15 -2.90 14.32 20.73
C ASN A 15 -3.71 13.09 21.17
N PRO A 16 -4.70 13.22 22.06
CA PRO A 16 -5.51 12.08 22.51
C PRO A 16 -6.19 11.32 21.36
N LEU A 17 -6.59 12.03 20.30
CA LEU A 17 -7.19 11.42 19.11
C LEU A 17 -6.19 10.51 18.37
N GLY A 18 -4.89 10.83 18.41
CA GLY A 18 -3.84 9.98 17.85
C GLY A 18 -3.75 8.62 18.55
N ARG A 19 -3.97 8.58 19.88
CA ARG A 19 -4.02 7.34 20.66
C ARG A 19 -5.24 6.49 20.32
N LEU A 20 -6.40 7.13 20.11
CA LEU A 20 -7.65 6.44 19.74
C LEU A 20 -7.57 5.85 18.33
N MET A 21 -6.97 6.58 17.39
CA MET A 21 -6.81 6.15 16.00
C MET A 21 -6.04 4.82 15.87
N TYR A 22 -5.08 4.52 16.74
CA TYR A 22 -4.27 3.30 16.66
C TYR A 22 -5.07 2.00 16.68
N GLY A 23 -6.29 2.00 17.23
CA GLY A 23 -7.15 0.81 17.30
C GLY A 23 -7.85 0.45 15.99
N GLN A 24 -8.21 1.43 15.15
CA GLN A 24 -9.07 1.21 13.98
C GLN A 24 -8.71 2.03 12.72
N ARG A 25 -7.51 2.62 12.66
CA ARG A 25 -6.90 3.29 11.48
C ARG A 25 -7.91 4.05 10.60
N GLU A 26 -8.21 3.57 9.40
CA GLU A 26 -9.08 4.24 8.42
C GLU A 26 -10.50 4.47 8.95
N LEU A 27 -11.07 3.48 9.66
CA LEU A 27 -12.43 3.58 10.20
C LEU A 27 -12.55 4.66 11.29
N PHE A 28 -11.50 4.90 12.08
CA PHE A 28 -11.49 6.00 13.04
C PHE A 28 -11.73 7.36 12.35
N HIS A 29 -11.10 7.58 11.20
CA HIS A 29 -11.23 8.83 10.45
C HIS A 29 -12.63 8.97 9.87
N SER A 30 -13.15 7.94 9.20
CA SER A 30 -14.50 7.99 8.62
C SER A 30 -15.58 8.18 9.71
N ASN A 31 -15.40 7.58 10.89
CA ASN A 31 -16.30 7.78 12.02
C ASN A 31 -16.30 9.22 12.53
N LEU A 32 -15.11 9.81 12.71
CA LEU A 32 -14.99 11.16 13.22
C LEU A 32 -15.45 12.21 12.20
N ILE A 33 -15.24 11.96 10.91
CA ILE A 33 -15.75 12.78 9.82
C ILE A 33 -17.29 12.72 9.75
N GLY A 34 -17.89 11.53 9.87
CA GLY A 34 -19.35 11.40 9.92
C GLY A 34 -19.94 12.12 11.15
N TRP A 35 -19.30 11.96 12.31
CA TRP A 35 -19.70 12.68 13.52
C TRP A 35 -19.57 14.21 13.38
N TYR A 36 -18.51 14.70 12.74
CA TYR A 36 -18.34 16.11 12.43
C TYR A 36 -19.51 16.66 11.62
N PHE A 37 -19.92 15.90 10.60
CA PHE A 37 -21.06 16.25 9.75
C PHE A 37 -22.36 16.39 10.55
N ASP A 38 -22.60 15.50 11.51
CA ASP A 38 -23.82 15.52 12.32
C ASP A 38 -23.80 16.60 13.41
N GLN A 39 -22.67 16.79 14.11
CA GLN A 39 -22.61 17.64 15.30
C GLN A 39 -22.32 19.11 15.03
N LEU A 40 -21.64 19.43 13.92
CA LEU A 40 -21.26 20.80 13.58
C LEU A 40 -21.75 21.14 12.16
N PRO A 41 -23.07 21.23 11.93
CA PRO A 41 -23.64 21.24 10.59
C PRO A 41 -23.17 22.42 9.75
N GLU A 42 -23.10 23.64 10.30
CA GLU A 42 -22.64 24.84 9.56
C GLU A 42 -21.18 24.73 9.14
N ALA A 43 -20.31 24.29 10.05
CA ALA A 43 -18.89 24.11 9.77
C ALA A 43 -18.65 22.95 8.79
N ALA A 44 -19.34 21.84 8.97
CA ALA A 44 -19.24 20.71 8.06
C ALA A 44 -19.77 21.05 6.67
N ASP A 45 -20.86 21.81 6.58
CA ASP A 45 -21.39 22.30 5.30
C ASP A 45 -20.39 23.22 4.60
N ALA A 46 -19.76 24.15 5.33
CA ALA A 46 -18.69 24.99 4.78
C ALA A 46 -17.47 24.17 4.30
N THR A 47 -17.19 23.03 4.95
CA THR A 47 -16.09 22.13 4.57
C THR A 47 -16.41 21.31 3.32
N PHE A 48 -17.59 20.68 3.26
CA PHE A 48 -17.90 19.63 2.27
C PHE A 48 -18.77 20.10 1.09
N ARG A 49 -19.69 21.06 1.27
CA ARG A 49 -20.55 21.53 0.16
C ARG A 49 -19.75 22.05 -1.04
N PRO A 50 -18.59 22.73 -0.87
CA PRO A 50 -17.76 23.13 -2.01
C PRO A 50 -17.14 21.97 -2.81
N LEU A 51 -17.28 20.73 -2.33
CA LEU A 51 -16.83 19.51 -3.01
C LEU A 51 -17.99 18.77 -3.70
N ALA A 52 -19.23 19.12 -3.39
CA ALA A 52 -20.43 18.50 -3.96
C ALA A 52 -20.84 19.13 -5.29
N ALA A 53 -21.62 18.40 -6.06
CA ALA A 53 -22.22 18.88 -7.31
C ALA A 53 -23.66 19.36 -7.07
N PRO A 54 -24.18 20.31 -7.88
CA PRO A 54 -25.60 20.65 -7.88
C PRO A 54 -26.46 19.40 -8.15
N GLY A 55 -27.56 19.28 -7.43
CA GLY A 55 -28.49 18.16 -7.53
C GLY A 55 -29.56 18.27 -6.45
N GLU A 56 -30.34 17.21 -6.27
CA GLU A 56 -31.31 17.13 -5.18
C GLU A 56 -31.20 15.76 -4.51
N ASP A 57 -31.41 15.73 -3.19
CA ASP A 57 -31.59 14.49 -2.43
C ASP A 57 -32.67 14.71 -1.38
N SER A 58 -32.99 13.65 -0.64
CA SER A 58 -34.05 13.59 0.34
C SER A 58 -33.84 14.52 1.54
N ARG A 59 -32.65 14.52 2.15
CA ARG A 59 -32.35 15.26 3.39
C ARG A 59 -30.85 15.27 3.70
N ARG A 60 -30.47 16.05 4.72
CA ARG A 60 -29.10 16.08 5.23
C ARG A 60 -28.80 14.89 6.16
N PHE A 61 -27.92 14.00 5.75
CA PHE A 61 -27.39 12.89 6.56
C PHE A 61 -26.11 12.33 5.94
N VAL A 62 -25.39 11.49 6.68
CA VAL A 62 -24.20 10.79 6.19
C VAL A 62 -24.35 9.29 6.38
N GLU A 63 -24.07 8.53 5.34
CA GLU A 63 -23.92 7.08 5.39
C GLU A 63 -22.43 6.73 5.48
N ARG A 64 -22.12 5.69 6.25
CA ARG A 64 -20.78 5.11 6.35
C ARG A 64 -20.83 3.70 5.78
N GLU A 65 -19.76 3.32 5.07
CA GLU A 65 -19.57 1.96 4.52
C GLU A 65 -20.68 1.52 3.54
N ARG A 66 -21.40 2.45 2.90
CA ARG A 66 -22.45 2.15 1.92
C ARG A 66 -21.83 1.51 0.68
N GLY A 67 -22.10 0.23 0.46
CA GLY A 67 -21.55 -0.49 -0.70
C GLY A 67 -20.02 -0.47 -0.73
N HIS A 68 -19.38 -0.52 0.44
CA HIS A 68 -17.93 -0.40 0.64
C HIS A 68 -17.31 1.00 0.45
N MET A 69 -18.09 2.01 0.07
CA MET A 69 -17.63 3.40 0.07
C MET A 69 -17.53 3.92 1.50
N ASP A 70 -16.41 4.56 1.86
CA ASP A 70 -16.15 4.97 3.24
C ASP A 70 -17.21 5.94 3.79
N LEU A 71 -17.57 6.97 3.00
CA LEU A 71 -18.53 8.01 3.38
C LEU A 71 -19.39 8.44 2.18
N VAL A 72 -20.69 8.60 2.41
CA VAL A 72 -21.64 9.19 1.45
C VAL A 72 -22.44 10.28 2.16
N PHE A 73 -22.25 11.53 1.76
CA PHE A 73 -22.96 12.68 2.32
C PHE A 73 -24.14 13.06 1.44
N HIS A 74 -25.22 13.42 2.09
CA HIS A 74 -26.46 13.85 1.46
C HIS A 74 -26.84 15.24 1.96
N TRP A 75 -27.41 16.06 1.08
CA TRP A 75 -28.10 17.31 1.38
C TRP A 75 -29.40 17.36 0.60
N SER A 76 -30.37 18.17 1.03
CA SER A 76 -31.63 18.29 0.28
C SER A 76 -31.46 18.92 -1.11
N ASP A 77 -30.42 19.73 -1.30
CA ASP A 77 -30.23 20.62 -2.45
C ASP A 77 -28.89 20.39 -3.18
N LEU A 78 -28.27 19.22 -2.98
CA LEU A 78 -27.05 18.82 -3.67
C LEU A 78 -27.13 17.34 -4.06
N ALA A 79 -26.40 16.96 -5.10
CA ALA A 79 -26.16 15.55 -5.39
C ALA A 79 -25.33 14.91 -4.25
N PRO A 80 -25.41 13.58 -4.03
CA PRO A 80 -24.60 12.93 -3.01
C PRO A 80 -23.11 13.19 -3.22
N LEU A 81 -22.34 13.26 -2.14
CA LEU A 81 -20.88 13.32 -2.17
C LEU A 81 -20.32 12.03 -1.62
N VAL A 82 -19.57 11.29 -2.43
CA VAL A 82 -18.82 10.11 -1.99
C VAL A 82 -17.40 10.54 -1.64
N ILE A 83 -16.93 10.14 -0.45
CA ILE A 83 -15.53 10.28 -0.05
C ILE A 83 -14.95 8.88 0.17
N GLU A 84 -13.92 8.53 -0.60
CA GLU A 84 -13.04 7.39 -0.30
C GLU A 84 -11.82 7.89 0.48
N ASN A 85 -11.51 7.25 1.60
CA ASN A 85 -10.57 7.74 2.59
C ASN A 85 -9.33 6.83 2.73
N LYS A 86 -8.15 7.34 2.35
CA LYS A 86 -6.89 6.59 2.35
C LYS A 86 -5.77 7.31 3.13
N VAL A 87 -5.54 6.90 4.38
CA VAL A 87 -4.50 7.50 5.23
C VAL A 87 -3.12 6.88 5.03
N PHE A 88 -2.99 5.57 5.20
CA PHE A 88 -1.68 4.88 5.14
C PHE A 88 -1.45 4.15 3.83
N SER A 89 -2.50 3.54 3.27
CA SER A 89 -2.43 2.83 2.00
C SER A 89 -2.46 3.80 0.82
N LEU A 90 -1.84 3.39 -0.28
CA LEU A 90 -1.99 4.07 -1.55
C LEU A 90 -3.40 3.85 -2.11
N PRO A 91 -3.96 4.82 -2.86
CA PRO A 91 -5.18 4.61 -3.62
C PRO A 91 -4.94 3.59 -4.74
N HIS A 92 -6.00 2.86 -5.13
CA HIS A 92 -5.97 1.86 -6.20
C HIS A 92 -7.01 2.21 -7.27
N ARG A 93 -6.58 2.28 -8.53
CA ARG A 93 -7.44 2.61 -9.68
C ARG A 93 -8.67 1.72 -9.76
N GLU A 94 -8.48 0.40 -9.72
CA GLU A 94 -9.56 -0.59 -9.85
C GLU A 94 -10.68 -0.37 -8.80
N GLN A 95 -10.31 -0.05 -7.56
CA GLN A 95 -11.28 0.24 -6.50
C GLN A 95 -12.12 1.49 -6.82
N LEU A 96 -11.50 2.54 -7.35
CA LEU A 96 -12.18 3.79 -7.69
C LEU A 96 -13.12 3.60 -8.89
N GLU A 97 -12.70 2.82 -9.89
CA GLU A 97 -13.51 2.46 -11.07
C GLU A 97 -14.71 1.57 -10.68
N GLU A 98 -14.54 0.64 -9.73
CA GLU A 98 -15.65 -0.15 -9.18
C GLU A 98 -16.69 0.74 -8.50
N TYR A 99 -16.24 1.75 -7.76
CA TYR A 99 -17.13 2.71 -7.09
C TYR A 99 -17.84 3.63 -8.06
N GLU A 100 -17.16 4.12 -9.11
CA GLU A 100 -17.81 4.85 -10.21
C GLU A 100 -18.90 4.00 -10.87
N ALA A 101 -18.59 2.75 -11.20
CA ALA A 101 -19.54 1.82 -11.80
C ALA A 101 -20.74 1.55 -10.88
N ALA A 102 -20.52 1.43 -9.57
CA ALA A 102 -21.58 1.27 -8.59
C ALA A 102 -22.44 2.54 -8.43
N ALA A 103 -21.80 3.71 -8.40
CA ALA A 103 -22.44 5.02 -8.26
C ALA A 103 -23.23 5.44 -9.51
N SER A 104 -22.81 5.01 -10.70
CA SER A 104 -23.50 5.30 -11.98
C SER A 104 -24.96 4.83 -12.02
N LYS A 105 -25.32 3.89 -11.14
CA LYS A 105 -26.67 3.31 -11.01
C LYS A 105 -27.57 4.12 -10.07
N TRP A 106 -27.05 5.18 -9.45
CA TRP A 106 -27.80 5.99 -8.51
C TRP A 106 -28.72 6.98 -9.24
N PRO A 107 -29.82 7.42 -8.62
CA PRO A 107 -30.75 8.36 -9.26
C PRO A 107 -30.10 9.68 -9.68
N HIS A 108 -29.11 10.14 -8.91
CA HIS A 108 -28.31 11.33 -9.19
C HIS A 108 -26.83 10.95 -9.13
N PRO A 109 -26.03 11.26 -10.18
CA PRO A 109 -24.60 11.02 -10.16
C PRO A 109 -23.94 11.76 -8.99
N PRO A 110 -23.21 11.07 -8.11
CA PRO A 110 -22.56 11.73 -7.00
C PRO A 110 -21.31 12.49 -7.45
N ALA A 111 -20.90 13.49 -6.67
CA ALA A 111 -19.54 13.97 -6.70
C ALA A 111 -18.61 12.95 -6.01
N LEU A 112 -17.41 12.74 -6.54
CA LEU A 112 -16.46 11.74 -6.07
C LEU A 112 -15.18 12.40 -5.57
N VAL A 113 -14.80 12.13 -4.32
CA VAL A 113 -13.58 12.69 -3.71
C VAL A 113 -12.71 11.58 -3.13
N LEU A 114 -11.44 11.55 -3.54
CA LEU A 114 -10.41 10.74 -2.92
C LEU A 114 -9.71 11.60 -1.87
N LEU A 115 -10.05 11.37 -0.60
CA LEU A 115 -9.37 11.97 0.54
C LEU A 115 -8.15 11.10 0.89
N SER A 116 -6.95 11.53 0.53
CA SER A 116 -5.75 10.73 0.77
C SER A 116 -4.52 11.54 1.19
N VAL A 117 -3.65 10.92 1.99
CA VAL A 117 -2.32 11.49 2.23
C VAL A 117 -1.45 11.42 0.96
N SER A 118 -1.44 10.27 0.29
CA SER A 118 -0.61 10.08 -0.90
C SER A 118 -1.35 10.49 -2.15
N GLU A 119 -0.70 11.32 -2.96
CA GLU A 119 -1.19 11.62 -4.30
C GLU A 119 -1.22 10.32 -5.15
N PRO A 120 -2.31 10.07 -5.88
CA PRO A 120 -2.39 8.98 -6.84
C PRO A 120 -1.42 9.22 -8.01
N ASN A 121 -0.78 8.16 -8.49
CA ASN A 121 0.12 8.21 -9.65
C ASN A 121 -0.57 7.70 -10.93
N PHE A 122 -1.88 7.83 -11.00
CA PHE A 122 -2.71 7.35 -12.09
C PHE A 122 -3.80 8.37 -12.37
N ASP A 123 -4.32 8.38 -13.60
CA ASP A 123 -5.44 9.23 -13.99
C ASP A 123 -6.69 8.91 -13.16
N LEU A 124 -7.20 9.92 -12.47
CA LEU A 124 -8.31 9.85 -11.53
C LEU A 124 -9.68 9.86 -12.20
N GLY A 125 -9.78 10.18 -13.50
CA GLY A 125 -11.06 10.30 -14.16
C GLY A 125 -11.95 11.35 -13.48
N GLU A 126 -13.11 10.93 -12.98
CA GLU A 126 -14.10 11.81 -12.33
C GLU A 126 -13.78 12.10 -10.86
N TRP A 127 -12.80 11.41 -10.26
CA TRP A 127 -12.42 11.63 -8.86
C TRP A 127 -11.64 12.92 -8.68
N ARG A 128 -12.06 13.72 -7.69
CA ARG A 128 -11.27 14.83 -7.19
C ARG A 128 -10.33 14.37 -6.08
N TYR A 129 -9.04 14.61 -6.22
CA TYR A 129 -8.09 14.46 -5.12
C TYR A 129 -8.25 15.58 -4.08
N LEU A 130 -8.29 15.20 -2.81
CA LEU A 130 -8.22 16.11 -1.66
C LEU A 130 -7.14 15.59 -0.70
N SER A 131 -6.08 16.38 -0.49
CA SER A 131 -5.05 15.99 0.45
C SER A 131 -5.54 16.13 1.90
N TYR A 132 -5.00 15.30 2.79
CA TYR A 132 -5.23 15.43 4.23
C TYR A 132 -4.78 16.80 4.80
N ALA A 133 -3.78 17.45 4.19
CA ALA A 133 -3.36 18.79 4.57
C ALA A 133 -4.42 19.84 4.19
N GLU A 134 -4.89 19.82 2.94
CA GLU A 134 -5.98 20.72 2.50
C GLU A 134 -7.26 20.48 3.29
N PHE A 135 -7.59 19.22 3.58
CA PHE A 135 -8.75 18.89 4.41
C PHE A 135 -8.63 19.46 5.83
N ALA A 136 -7.43 19.42 6.43
CA ALA A 136 -7.18 20.05 7.72
C ALA A 136 -7.43 21.56 7.70
N ASP A 137 -6.97 22.24 6.65
CA ASP A 137 -7.17 23.68 6.46
C ASP A 137 -8.66 24.02 6.30
N ARG A 138 -9.38 23.28 5.46
CA ARG A 138 -10.83 23.45 5.30
C ARG A 138 -11.59 23.33 6.62
N ILE A 139 -11.25 22.33 7.45
CA ILE A 139 -11.84 22.22 8.80
C ILE A 139 -11.49 23.45 9.64
N ARG A 140 -10.22 23.85 9.68
CA ARG A 140 -9.78 25.01 10.48
C ARG A 140 -10.51 26.29 10.10
N ASP A 141 -10.67 26.54 8.81
CA ASP A 141 -11.32 27.73 8.27
C ASP A 141 -12.83 27.73 8.54
N ALA A 142 -13.45 26.55 8.56
CA ALA A 142 -14.88 26.38 8.79
C ALA A 142 -15.29 26.36 10.27
N LEU A 143 -14.36 26.02 11.19
CA LEU A 143 -14.68 25.91 12.60
C LEU A 143 -14.95 27.29 13.23
N PRO A 144 -16.00 27.43 14.06
CA PRO A 144 -16.26 28.67 14.77
C PRO A 144 -15.17 28.96 15.81
N ALA A 145 -15.08 30.21 16.24
CA ALA A 145 -14.13 30.65 17.27
C ALA A 145 -14.49 30.17 18.69
N SER A 146 -15.64 29.52 18.89
CA SER A 146 -16.05 28.99 20.19
C SER A 146 -15.15 27.84 20.65
N ALA A 147 -15.24 27.49 21.93
CA ALA A 147 -14.47 26.43 22.56
C ALA A 147 -15.38 25.30 23.09
N SER A 148 -16.45 24.98 22.35
CA SER A 148 -17.28 23.82 22.70
C SER A 148 -16.47 22.53 22.58
N TYR A 149 -16.91 21.48 23.27
CA TYR A 149 -16.26 20.17 23.19
C TYR A 149 -16.11 19.69 21.75
N GLU A 150 -17.15 19.90 20.94
CA GLU A 150 -17.21 19.49 19.54
C GLU A 150 -16.19 20.25 18.69
N VAL A 151 -16.12 21.57 18.86
CA VAL A 151 -15.21 22.44 18.13
C VAL A 151 -13.76 22.15 18.51
N GLU A 152 -13.45 21.97 19.79
CA GLU A 152 -12.10 21.61 20.23
C GLU A 152 -11.69 20.21 19.74
N THR A 153 -12.63 19.27 19.71
CA THR A 153 -12.40 17.92 19.17
C THR A 153 -12.02 18.00 17.71
N MET A 154 -12.76 18.78 16.91
CA MET A 154 -12.45 18.95 15.48
C MET A 154 -11.19 19.78 15.22
N ARG A 155 -10.87 20.75 16.08
CA ARG A 155 -9.60 21.49 16.00
C ARG A 155 -8.41 20.56 16.25
N ARG A 156 -8.53 19.67 17.24
CA ARG A 156 -7.53 18.63 17.52
C ARG A 156 -7.46 17.60 16.39
N TYR A 157 -8.59 17.27 15.77
CA TYR A 157 -8.61 16.38 14.61
C TYR A 157 -7.90 17.02 13.41
N ALA A 158 -8.20 18.28 13.09
CA ALA A 158 -7.52 19.02 12.03
C ALA A 158 -5.99 19.08 12.26
N ALA A 159 -5.54 19.32 13.50
CA ALA A 159 -4.12 19.24 13.84
C ALA A 159 -3.56 17.82 13.64
N LEU A 160 -4.26 16.78 14.10
CA LEU A 160 -3.87 15.38 13.95
C LEU A 160 -3.71 14.99 12.47
N VAL A 161 -4.70 15.28 11.63
CA VAL A 161 -4.70 14.87 10.22
C VAL A 161 -3.65 15.62 9.41
N SER A 162 -3.36 16.88 9.77
CA SER A 162 -2.24 17.65 9.23
C SER A 162 -0.89 17.04 9.62
N ASP A 163 -0.70 16.66 10.89
CA ASP A 163 0.53 15.99 11.34
C ASP A 163 0.68 14.60 10.72
N LEU A 164 -0.42 13.85 10.56
CA LEU A 164 -0.41 12.55 9.89
C LEU A 164 -0.02 12.66 8.43
N HIS A 165 -0.52 13.68 7.72
CA HIS A 165 -0.10 13.97 6.36
C HIS A 165 1.42 14.14 6.30
N GLN A 166 1.98 15.01 7.15
CA GLN A 166 3.43 15.21 7.22
C GLN A 166 4.20 13.93 7.54
N LEU A 167 3.74 13.15 8.54
CA LEU A 167 4.42 11.93 8.97
C LEU A 167 4.44 10.85 7.90
N VAL A 168 3.31 10.65 7.21
CA VAL A 168 3.15 9.61 6.19
C VAL A 168 3.81 10.05 4.87
N SER A 169 3.77 11.33 4.49
CA SER A 169 4.53 11.84 3.35
C SER A 169 6.04 11.76 3.59
N ALA A 170 6.51 11.88 4.84
CA ALA A 170 7.92 11.72 5.16
C ALA A 170 8.49 10.30 4.93
N VAL A 171 7.63 9.30 4.64
CA VAL A 171 8.09 7.96 4.26
C VAL A 171 8.12 7.72 2.74
N ASP A 172 7.73 8.72 1.94
CA ASP A 172 7.86 8.68 0.48
C ASP A 172 9.32 8.54 0.06
N VAL A 173 9.53 7.93 -1.11
CA VAL A 173 10.87 7.75 -1.66
C VAL A 173 11.35 9.07 -2.25
N GLN A 174 12.41 9.65 -1.70
CA GLN A 174 12.86 11.00 -2.08
C GLN A 174 14.06 10.99 -3.03
N SER A 175 14.93 9.97 -2.93
CA SER A 175 16.06 9.81 -3.85
C SER A 175 16.52 8.36 -3.92
N ASP A 176 17.37 8.06 -4.89
CA ASP A 176 17.85 6.69 -5.13
C ASP A 176 18.95 6.28 -4.13
N GLU A 177 19.62 7.23 -3.50
CA GLU A 177 20.70 7.01 -2.54
C GLU A 177 20.20 6.62 -1.14
N GLU A 178 18.91 6.85 -0.84
CA GLU A 178 18.39 6.53 0.48
C GLU A 178 18.16 5.03 0.66
N ARG A 179 18.11 4.59 1.92
CA ARG A 179 17.85 3.19 2.26
C ARG A 179 16.42 2.82 1.91
N VAL A 180 16.23 1.58 1.44
CA VAL A 180 14.89 1.04 1.17
C VAL A 180 14.03 1.10 2.43
N TRP A 181 14.58 0.68 3.57
CA TRP A 181 13.89 0.70 4.86
C TRP A 181 14.27 1.88 5.73
N LEU A 182 13.24 2.44 6.38
CA LEU A 182 13.40 3.44 7.43
C LEU A 182 14.23 2.84 8.58
N PRO A 183 15.23 3.57 9.11
CA PRO A 183 16.03 3.10 10.22
C PRO A 183 15.20 3.01 11.50
N ASP A 184 15.45 2.01 12.34
CA ASP A 184 14.73 1.84 13.61
C ASP A 184 14.91 3.02 14.57
N SER A 185 16.01 3.77 14.45
CA SER A 185 16.25 5.00 15.20
C SER A 185 15.30 6.15 14.83
N LEU A 186 14.74 6.14 13.63
CA LEU A 186 13.71 7.10 13.21
C LEU A 186 12.35 6.66 13.74
N LEU A 187 12.04 5.36 13.62
CA LEU A 187 10.76 4.80 14.06
C LEU A 187 10.62 4.73 15.58
N SER A 188 11.72 4.73 16.34
CA SER A 188 11.70 4.69 17.82
C SER A 188 11.05 5.93 18.44
N ALA A 189 10.89 7.02 17.69
CA ALA A 189 10.12 8.19 18.12
C ALA A 189 8.62 7.92 18.26
N ILE A 190 8.12 6.82 17.70
CA ILE A 190 6.72 6.42 17.72
C ILE A 190 6.57 5.28 18.72
N SER A 191 5.81 5.53 19.80
CA SER A 191 5.63 4.53 20.85
C SER A 191 4.73 3.37 20.40
N SER A 192 3.74 3.65 19.55
CA SER A 192 2.79 2.67 19.03
C SER A 192 3.44 1.68 18.05
N SER A 193 3.34 0.38 18.34
CA SER A 193 3.81 -0.68 17.43
C SER A 193 2.94 -0.76 16.18
N GLN A 194 1.64 -0.49 16.29
CA GLN A 194 0.69 -0.46 15.17
C GLN A 194 1.05 0.67 14.20
N MET A 195 1.36 1.87 14.70
CA MET A 195 1.79 2.99 13.85
C MET A 195 3.14 2.71 13.18
N ARG A 196 4.11 2.15 13.91
CA ARG A 196 5.39 1.72 13.31
C ARG A 196 5.17 0.69 12.19
N ALA A 197 4.27 -0.27 12.39
CA ALA A 197 3.92 -1.26 11.36
C ALA A 197 3.22 -0.61 10.15
N ALA A 198 2.31 0.35 10.39
CA ALA A 198 1.63 1.11 9.33
C ALA A 198 2.62 1.90 8.49
N LEU A 199 3.58 2.61 9.09
CA LEU A 199 4.61 3.35 8.37
C LEU A 199 5.59 2.44 7.61
N ARG A 200 5.95 1.28 8.18
CA ARG A 200 6.73 0.27 7.47
C ARG A 200 6.00 -0.26 6.23
N LYS A 201 4.70 -0.55 6.36
CA LYS A 201 3.85 -0.96 5.24
C LYS A 201 3.75 0.16 4.20
N ALA A 202 3.48 1.38 4.64
CA ALA A 202 3.40 2.57 3.81
C ALA A 202 4.68 2.76 2.98
N ARG A 203 5.84 2.69 3.64
CA ARG A 203 7.16 2.74 2.97
C ARG A 203 7.31 1.63 1.94
N ALA A 204 6.97 0.38 2.27
CA ALA A 204 7.04 -0.74 1.34
C ALA A 204 6.18 -0.50 0.09
N GLN A 205 4.96 0.02 0.24
CA GLN A 205 4.09 0.36 -0.89
C GLN A 205 4.70 1.46 -1.78
N ARG A 206 5.37 2.46 -1.20
CA ARG A 206 6.04 3.55 -1.95
C ARG A 206 7.28 3.07 -2.69
N VAL A 207 8.06 2.16 -2.08
CA VAL A 207 9.17 1.49 -2.75
C VAL A 207 8.66 0.67 -3.94
N ALA A 208 7.58 -0.09 -3.77
CA ALA A 208 6.97 -0.86 -4.85
C ALA A 208 6.47 0.06 -5.99
N ARG A 209 5.85 1.20 -5.66
CA ARG A 209 5.46 2.22 -6.65
C ARG A 209 6.65 2.67 -7.50
N VAL A 210 7.76 3.07 -6.87
CA VAL A 210 8.97 3.50 -7.57
C VAL A 210 9.53 2.41 -8.50
N LEU A 211 9.41 1.14 -8.11
CA LEU A 211 9.80 0.02 -8.98
C LEU A 211 8.88 -0.16 -10.18
N ASN A 212 7.57 0.07 -10.02
CA ASN A 212 6.61 -0.02 -11.11
C ASN A 212 6.83 1.07 -12.17
N ASP A 213 7.32 2.24 -11.76
CA ASP A 213 7.62 3.34 -12.69
C ASP A 213 8.87 3.05 -13.56
N ILE A 214 9.81 2.23 -13.07
CA ILE A 214 11.08 1.94 -13.78
C ILE A 214 11.11 0.58 -14.50
N LEU A 215 10.21 -0.34 -14.15
CA LEU A 215 10.07 -1.66 -14.77
C LEU A 215 8.74 -1.73 -15.51
N PRO A 216 8.62 -1.08 -16.68
CA PRO A 216 7.42 -1.19 -17.48
C PRO A 216 7.26 -2.62 -17.99
N GLY A 217 6.03 -3.10 -18.07
CA GLY A 217 5.71 -4.40 -18.67
C GLY A 217 5.85 -5.60 -17.73
N LEU A 218 6.07 -5.39 -16.43
CA LEU A 218 5.85 -6.45 -15.45
C LEU A 218 4.44 -7.02 -15.62
N GLU A 219 4.32 -8.35 -15.68
CA GLU A 219 3.01 -9.01 -15.77
C GLU A 219 2.10 -8.63 -14.60
N GLN A 220 2.69 -8.53 -13.40
CA GLN A 220 2.03 -7.99 -12.22
C GLN A 220 2.91 -6.87 -11.65
N PRO A 221 2.32 -5.72 -11.28
CA PRO A 221 3.06 -4.69 -10.58
C PRO A 221 3.77 -5.25 -9.35
N ALA A 222 4.98 -4.77 -9.08
CA ALA A 222 5.65 -5.00 -7.82
C ALA A 222 4.72 -4.63 -6.66
N ALA A 223 4.71 -5.47 -5.63
CA ALA A 223 3.83 -5.35 -4.48
C ALA A 223 4.62 -4.97 -3.23
N GLY A 224 4.05 -4.06 -2.43
CA GLY A 224 4.61 -3.63 -1.15
C GLY A 224 3.65 -3.92 0.00
N GLY A 225 4.15 -4.55 1.06
CA GLY A 225 3.32 -5.03 2.16
C GLY A 225 4.10 -5.37 3.42
N MET A 226 3.54 -6.29 4.20
CA MET A 226 4.12 -6.78 5.45
C MET A 226 3.98 -8.30 5.50
N SER A 227 5.02 -8.98 5.97
CA SER A 227 4.98 -10.42 6.26
C SER A 227 5.67 -10.67 7.60
N ASN A 228 4.97 -11.36 8.52
CA ASN A 228 5.44 -11.61 9.89
C ASN A 228 5.99 -10.34 10.59
N ALA A 229 5.20 -9.25 10.54
CA ALA A 229 5.57 -7.93 11.09
C ALA A 229 6.85 -7.29 10.49
N THR A 230 7.33 -7.81 9.36
CA THR A 230 8.51 -7.31 8.64
C THR A 230 8.07 -6.71 7.30
N PRO A 231 8.57 -5.52 6.89
CA PRO A 231 8.24 -4.96 5.59
C PRO A 231 8.70 -5.90 4.47
N LEU A 232 7.90 -5.96 3.41
CA LEU A 232 8.09 -6.82 2.26
C LEU A 232 7.86 -6.00 0.99
N VAL A 233 8.79 -6.07 0.04
CA VAL A 233 8.55 -5.70 -1.36
C VAL A 233 8.90 -6.89 -2.23
N GLU A 234 8.12 -7.13 -3.27
CA GLU A 234 8.30 -8.29 -4.14
C GLU A 234 7.85 -8.03 -5.57
N SER A 235 8.40 -8.81 -6.49
CA SER A 235 7.95 -8.88 -7.88
C SER A 235 8.15 -10.32 -8.38
N PHE A 236 7.10 -10.86 -8.98
CA PHE A 236 7.06 -12.22 -9.52
C PHE A 236 6.34 -12.22 -10.85
N GLU A 237 6.89 -12.96 -11.78
CA GLU A 237 6.35 -13.08 -13.13
C GLU A 237 6.23 -14.54 -13.51
N TYR A 238 5.14 -14.86 -14.18
CA TYR A 238 4.90 -16.15 -14.77
C TYR A 238 5.87 -16.39 -15.93
N VAL A 239 6.39 -17.61 -15.97
CA VAL A 239 7.16 -18.12 -17.10
C VAL A 239 6.88 -19.61 -17.27
N PHE A 240 6.82 -20.03 -18.53
CA PHE A 240 6.99 -21.43 -18.87
C PHE A 240 8.40 -21.63 -19.40
N THR A 241 9.23 -22.37 -18.68
CA THR A 241 10.61 -22.64 -19.06
C THR A 241 11.06 -23.98 -18.51
N ARG A 242 12.02 -24.62 -19.18
CA ARG A 242 12.54 -25.95 -18.81
C ARG A 242 11.44 -27.00 -18.61
N GLY A 243 10.34 -26.89 -19.36
CA GLY A 243 9.19 -27.81 -19.28
C GLY A 243 8.30 -27.61 -18.04
N MET A 244 8.41 -26.47 -17.34
CA MET A 244 7.69 -26.21 -16.10
C MET A 244 6.92 -24.90 -16.14
N HIS A 245 5.73 -24.89 -15.52
CA HIS A 245 5.00 -23.68 -15.20
C HIS A 245 5.40 -23.17 -13.81
N LEU A 246 5.91 -21.95 -13.75
CA LEU A 246 6.32 -21.34 -12.49
C LEU A 246 6.16 -19.82 -12.49
N HIS A 247 6.19 -19.22 -11.30
CA HIS A 247 6.58 -17.82 -11.18
C HIS A 247 8.01 -17.72 -10.69
N LEU A 248 8.80 -16.92 -11.37
CA LEU A 248 10.14 -16.53 -10.95
C LEU A 248 10.12 -15.09 -10.46
N GLY A 249 10.95 -14.79 -9.47
CA GLY A 249 10.95 -13.45 -8.92
C GLY A 249 11.79 -13.30 -7.67
N TRP A 250 11.55 -12.20 -6.98
CA TRP A 250 12.32 -11.84 -5.81
C TRP A 250 11.45 -11.25 -4.71
N GLN A 251 11.96 -11.33 -3.49
CA GLN A 251 11.38 -10.69 -2.32
C GLN A 251 12.48 -9.99 -1.53
N LEU A 252 12.28 -8.72 -1.19
CA LEU A 252 13.04 -8.05 -0.14
C LEU A 252 12.18 -8.02 1.12
N GLN A 253 12.49 -8.90 2.08
CA GLN A 253 11.80 -8.95 3.38
C GLN A 253 12.78 -8.56 4.49
N GLY A 254 12.61 -7.36 5.05
CA GLY A 254 13.60 -6.79 5.96
C GLY A 254 14.98 -6.73 5.29
N ASP A 255 16.02 -7.21 5.97
CA ASP A 255 17.38 -7.24 5.44
C ASP A 255 17.68 -8.42 4.52
N GLN A 256 16.67 -9.17 4.06
CA GLN A 256 16.86 -10.36 3.23
C GLN A 256 16.36 -10.12 1.81
N PHE A 257 17.28 -10.09 0.84
CA PHE A 257 16.93 -10.22 -0.56
C PHE A 257 16.88 -11.70 -0.93
N ARG A 258 15.72 -12.15 -1.42
CA ARG A 258 15.44 -13.55 -1.72
C ARG A 258 15.20 -13.70 -3.22
N ARG A 259 15.84 -14.69 -3.83
CA ARG A 259 15.49 -15.19 -5.16
C ARG A 259 14.63 -16.43 -4.98
N ALA A 260 13.49 -16.47 -5.66
CA ALA A 260 12.46 -17.45 -5.39
C ALA A 260 11.79 -17.95 -6.67
N ALA A 261 11.36 -19.22 -6.59
CA ALA A 261 10.50 -19.86 -7.57
C ALA A 261 9.22 -20.35 -6.88
N VAL A 262 8.10 -20.20 -7.57
CA VAL A 262 6.79 -20.73 -7.17
C VAL A 262 6.34 -21.72 -8.24
N TYR A 263 6.40 -23.01 -7.92
CA TYR A 263 6.05 -24.08 -8.85
C TYR A 263 4.54 -24.31 -8.91
N HIS A 264 3.97 -24.36 -10.12
CA HIS A 264 2.53 -24.61 -10.32
C HIS A 264 2.20 -26.05 -10.69
N ASP A 265 3.19 -26.85 -11.06
CA ASP A 265 2.99 -28.28 -11.31
C ASP A 265 2.47 -28.99 -10.04
N GLN A 266 1.34 -29.70 -10.16
CA GLN A 266 0.70 -30.41 -9.06
C GLN A 266 1.55 -31.57 -8.51
N SER A 267 2.43 -32.16 -9.32
CA SER A 267 3.36 -33.19 -8.88
C SER A 267 4.44 -32.62 -7.96
N ILE A 268 4.83 -31.37 -8.18
CA ILE A 268 5.90 -30.65 -7.46
C ILE A 268 5.33 -29.85 -6.27
N SER A 269 4.15 -29.28 -6.41
CA SER A 269 3.49 -28.51 -5.35
C SER A 269 2.89 -29.45 -4.28
N GLY A 270 2.84 -28.99 -3.03
CA GLY A 270 2.22 -29.75 -1.94
C GLY A 270 2.91 -29.61 -0.59
N ARG A 271 2.20 -30.03 0.45
CA ARG A 271 2.65 -29.95 1.86
C ARG A 271 3.38 -31.19 2.35
N SER A 272 3.42 -32.27 1.55
CA SER A 272 4.07 -33.53 1.92
C SER A 272 5.60 -33.39 1.94
N GLN A 273 6.28 -34.31 2.64
CA GLN A 273 7.75 -34.36 2.59
C GLN A 273 8.26 -34.72 1.19
N GLU A 274 7.51 -35.54 0.45
CA GLU A 274 7.85 -35.96 -0.91
C GLU A 274 7.82 -34.78 -1.89
N SER A 275 6.71 -34.02 -1.93
CA SER A 275 6.61 -32.81 -2.77
C SER A 275 7.69 -31.79 -2.39
N ARG A 276 8.04 -31.71 -1.10
CA ARG A 276 9.16 -30.86 -0.66
C ARG A 276 10.51 -31.33 -1.20
N ARG A 277 10.81 -32.64 -1.14
CA ARG A 277 12.05 -33.20 -1.70
C ARG A 277 12.12 -32.98 -3.21
N LEU A 278 11.03 -33.25 -3.92
CA LEU A 278 10.95 -33.03 -5.36
C LEU A 278 11.21 -31.56 -5.73
N ARG A 279 10.64 -30.61 -4.97
CA ARG A 279 10.96 -29.18 -5.13
C ARG A 279 12.44 -28.88 -4.92
N GLU A 280 13.06 -29.45 -3.88
CA GLU A 280 14.49 -29.28 -3.61
C GLU A 280 15.36 -29.89 -4.74
N ASP A 281 14.97 -31.06 -5.26
CA ASP A 281 15.66 -31.75 -6.37
C ASP A 281 15.59 -30.93 -7.66
N VAL A 282 14.39 -30.52 -8.09
CA VAL A 282 14.19 -29.66 -9.27
C VAL A 282 14.91 -28.32 -9.11
N SER A 283 14.94 -27.75 -7.90
CA SER A 283 15.66 -26.50 -7.64
C SER A 283 17.19 -26.67 -7.73
N ARG A 284 17.71 -27.87 -7.45
CA ARG A 284 19.13 -28.21 -7.63
C ARG A 284 19.49 -28.42 -9.11
N GLU A 285 18.55 -28.93 -9.90
CA GLU A 285 18.72 -29.09 -11.36
C GLU A 285 18.69 -27.75 -12.10
N HIS A 286 17.99 -26.75 -11.53
CA HIS A 286 17.87 -25.40 -12.08
C HIS A 286 18.40 -24.31 -11.14
N PRO A 287 19.71 -24.31 -10.83
CA PRO A 287 20.30 -23.31 -9.94
C PRO A 287 20.20 -21.88 -10.52
N GLU A 288 20.08 -21.74 -11.85
CA GLU A 288 19.95 -20.46 -12.54
C GLU A 288 18.76 -19.63 -12.05
N PHE A 289 17.64 -20.27 -11.65
CA PHE A 289 16.45 -19.57 -11.13
C PHE A 289 16.70 -18.83 -9.80
N TYR A 290 17.82 -19.14 -9.14
CA TYR A 290 18.17 -18.61 -7.82
C TYR A 290 19.44 -17.77 -7.85
N SER A 291 19.90 -17.38 -9.04
CA SER A 291 21.05 -16.50 -9.23
C SER A 291 20.76 -15.11 -8.67
N PHE A 292 21.71 -14.56 -7.91
CA PHE A 292 21.58 -13.21 -7.35
C PHE A 292 22.17 -12.18 -8.32
N PRO A 293 21.55 -10.99 -8.41
CA PRO A 293 22.10 -9.86 -9.14
C PRO A 293 23.55 -9.53 -8.76
N ALA A 294 24.35 -9.10 -9.73
CA ALA A 294 25.81 -9.01 -9.60
C ALA A 294 26.29 -8.08 -8.47
N GLN A 295 25.52 -7.04 -8.18
CA GLN A 295 25.76 -6.03 -7.15
C GLN A 295 25.42 -6.50 -5.74
N LEU A 296 24.66 -7.59 -5.59
CA LEU A 296 24.30 -8.11 -4.27
C LEU A 296 25.39 -9.05 -3.72
N PRO A 297 25.46 -9.23 -2.39
CA PRO A 297 26.40 -10.17 -1.80
C PRO A 297 26.23 -11.58 -2.37
N ARG A 298 27.35 -12.26 -2.65
CA ARG A 298 27.32 -13.64 -3.17
C ARG A 298 27.24 -14.72 -2.08
N ALA A 299 27.61 -14.37 -0.85
CA ALA A 299 27.58 -15.30 0.26
C ALA A 299 26.12 -15.57 0.68
N LEU A 300 25.65 -16.79 0.39
CA LEU A 300 24.33 -17.25 0.81
C LEU A 300 24.19 -17.14 2.33
N ALA A 301 23.04 -16.69 2.78
CA ALA A 301 22.68 -16.68 4.18
C ALA A 301 21.74 -17.84 4.51
N GLY A 302 21.84 -18.35 5.75
CA GLY A 302 21.06 -19.51 6.21
C GLY A 302 21.88 -20.80 6.29
N ARG A 303 21.32 -21.82 6.95
CA ARG A 303 21.97 -23.13 7.16
C ARG A 303 21.65 -24.14 6.08
N LYS A 304 20.58 -23.90 5.31
CA LYS A 304 20.07 -24.81 4.29
C LYS A 304 20.41 -24.25 2.92
N GLU A 305 20.64 -25.14 1.97
CA GLU A 305 20.84 -24.77 0.57
C GLU A 305 19.58 -24.10 -0.01
N PHE A 306 18.40 -24.65 0.29
CA PHE A 306 17.11 -24.08 -0.06
C PHE A 306 16.22 -23.89 1.16
N ASN A 307 15.44 -22.82 1.13
CA ASN A 307 14.39 -22.54 2.10
C ASN A 307 13.03 -22.63 1.41
N HIS A 308 11.97 -22.89 2.18
CA HIS A 308 10.66 -23.21 1.61
C HIS A 308 9.52 -22.60 2.40
N PHE A 309 8.46 -22.25 1.66
CA PHE A 309 7.12 -22.13 2.22
C PHE A 309 6.20 -23.05 1.43
N ALA A 310 5.46 -23.89 2.16
CA ALA A 310 4.45 -24.73 1.53
C ALA A 310 3.32 -23.85 0.96
N PRO A 311 2.67 -24.26 -0.14
CA PRO A 311 2.83 -25.53 -0.83
C PRO A 311 3.89 -25.54 -1.96
N SER A 312 4.31 -24.40 -2.48
CA SER A 312 5.02 -24.35 -3.77
C SER A 312 6.24 -23.43 -3.81
N PHE A 313 6.53 -22.71 -2.74
CA PHE A 313 7.54 -21.64 -2.72
C PHE A 313 8.90 -22.17 -2.27
N VAL A 314 9.92 -21.91 -3.08
CA VAL A 314 11.32 -22.23 -2.80
C VAL A 314 12.17 -20.99 -2.97
N TYR A 315 13.16 -20.79 -2.11
CA TYR A 315 14.04 -19.62 -2.21
C TYR A 315 15.44 -19.83 -1.65
N LYS A 316 16.37 -19.03 -2.18
CA LYS A 316 17.67 -18.70 -1.58
C LYS A 316 17.64 -17.25 -1.15
N TYR A 317 18.49 -16.87 -0.19
CA TYR A 317 18.59 -15.48 0.20
C TYR A 317 20.00 -15.04 0.60
N VAL A 318 20.22 -13.74 0.48
CA VAL A 318 21.43 -13.04 0.93
C VAL A 318 21.01 -11.91 1.87
N LYS A 319 21.94 -11.49 2.74
CA LYS A 319 21.71 -10.39 3.67
C LYS A 319 22.15 -9.08 3.05
N THR A 320 21.24 -8.12 2.96
CA THR A 320 21.45 -6.80 2.34
C THR A 320 21.08 -5.69 3.34
N PRO A 321 21.76 -5.60 4.51
CA PRO A 321 21.48 -4.55 5.46
C PRO A 321 21.84 -3.19 4.85
N GLY A 322 20.88 -2.28 4.81
CA GLY A 322 21.10 -0.94 4.27
C GLY A 322 21.07 -0.82 2.75
N LEU A 323 20.51 -1.81 2.04
CA LEU A 323 20.24 -1.72 0.61
C LEU A 323 19.56 -0.38 0.28
N THR A 324 20.09 0.31 -0.73
CA THR A 324 19.57 1.58 -1.24
C THR A 324 18.49 1.36 -2.29
N ILE A 325 17.72 2.41 -2.58
CA ILE A 325 16.72 2.38 -3.65
C ILE A 325 17.38 2.12 -5.01
N ALA A 326 18.53 2.75 -5.29
CA ALA A 326 19.32 2.54 -6.51
C ALA A 326 19.72 1.06 -6.70
N GLU A 327 20.26 0.45 -5.65
CA GLU A 327 20.70 -0.95 -5.68
C GLU A 327 19.51 -1.90 -5.86
N LEU A 328 18.37 -1.60 -5.22
CA LEU A 328 17.14 -2.38 -5.37
C LEU A 328 16.58 -2.27 -6.80
N LYS A 329 16.54 -1.07 -7.38
CA LYS A 329 16.14 -0.84 -8.78
C LYS A 329 17.01 -1.66 -9.73
N ALA A 330 18.33 -1.57 -9.59
CA ALA A 330 19.27 -2.34 -10.40
C ALA A 330 19.05 -3.86 -10.22
N ALA A 331 18.78 -4.32 -9.00
CA ALA A 331 18.60 -5.74 -8.71
C ALA A 331 17.29 -6.25 -9.33
N ALA A 332 16.22 -5.47 -9.22
CA ALA A 332 14.94 -5.79 -9.80
C ALA A 332 15.00 -5.82 -11.34
N ALA A 333 15.70 -4.86 -11.96
CA ALA A 333 15.89 -4.82 -13.41
C ALA A 333 16.70 -6.02 -13.94
N GLU A 334 17.78 -6.42 -13.25
CA GLU A 334 18.57 -7.58 -13.64
C GLU A 334 17.75 -8.88 -13.56
N VAL A 335 16.96 -9.04 -12.49
CA VAL A 335 16.06 -10.18 -12.32
C VAL A 335 14.98 -10.20 -13.41
N HIS A 336 14.35 -9.06 -13.69
CA HIS A 336 13.34 -8.97 -14.74
C HIS A 336 13.93 -9.36 -16.11
N ALA A 337 15.09 -8.80 -16.47
CA ALA A 337 15.78 -9.14 -17.72
C ALA A 337 16.18 -10.62 -17.80
N GLU A 338 16.51 -11.25 -16.67
CA GLU A 338 16.75 -12.70 -16.60
C GLU A 338 15.49 -13.51 -16.89
N ILE A 339 14.35 -13.11 -16.31
CA ILE A 339 13.06 -13.77 -16.54
C ILE A 339 12.65 -13.64 -18.02
N GLU A 340 12.82 -12.47 -18.62
CA GLU A 340 12.56 -12.28 -20.06
C GLU A 340 13.42 -13.20 -20.94
N ARG A 341 14.70 -13.42 -20.58
CA ARG A 341 15.54 -14.40 -21.28
C ARG A 341 14.98 -15.82 -21.18
N PHE A 342 14.57 -16.25 -19.99
CA PHE A 342 13.95 -17.57 -19.83
C PHE A 342 12.65 -17.72 -20.62
N ARG A 343 11.86 -16.64 -20.72
CA ARG A 343 10.64 -16.60 -21.53
C ARG A 343 10.94 -16.70 -23.02
N ALA A 344 12.00 -16.03 -23.50
CA ALA A 344 12.44 -16.08 -24.89
C ALA A 344 13.08 -17.42 -25.30
N GLU A 345 13.75 -18.11 -24.37
CA GLU A 345 14.32 -19.45 -24.59
C GLU A 345 13.28 -20.58 -24.54
N GLY A 346 12.11 -20.32 -23.95
CA GLY A 346 11.06 -21.32 -23.77
C GLY A 346 10.24 -21.59 -25.04
N VAL A 347 9.74 -22.81 -25.16
CA VAL A 347 8.62 -23.09 -26.08
C VAL A 347 7.37 -22.40 -25.51
N THR A 348 6.52 -21.83 -26.35
CA THR A 348 5.29 -21.21 -25.87
C THR A 348 4.28 -22.30 -25.49
N GLU A 349 4.06 -22.50 -24.19
CA GLU A 349 2.96 -23.33 -23.68
C GLU A 349 1.89 -22.43 -23.05
N ALA A 350 0.62 -22.83 -23.18
CA ALA A 350 -0.49 -22.10 -22.61
C ALA A 350 -0.40 -22.08 -21.08
N ARG A 351 -0.70 -20.92 -20.49
CA ARG A 351 -0.74 -20.79 -19.03
C ARG A 351 -1.92 -21.59 -18.46
N PRO A 352 -1.70 -22.47 -17.46
CA PRO A 352 -2.80 -23.13 -16.75
C PRO A 352 -3.68 -22.13 -15.99
N ASP A 353 -4.99 -22.37 -15.95
CA ASP A 353 -5.96 -21.51 -15.26
C ASP A 353 -5.67 -21.38 -13.74
N ASP A 354 -5.06 -22.40 -13.13
CA ASP A 354 -4.69 -22.42 -11.71
C ASP A 354 -3.31 -21.81 -11.42
N ALA A 355 -2.54 -21.45 -12.44
CA ALA A 355 -1.22 -20.81 -12.31
C ALA A 355 -1.33 -19.31 -11.98
N VAL A 356 -2.16 -18.96 -11.00
CA VAL A 356 -2.38 -17.58 -10.54
C VAL A 356 -1.67 -17.37 -9.21
N ARG A 357 -0.75 -16.40 -9.19
CA ARG A 357 -0.18 -15.90 -7.95
C ARG A 357 -0.92 -14.62 -7.54
N LYS A 358 -1.39 -14.59 -6.30
CA LYS A 358 -1.79 -13.35 -5.63
C LYS A 358 -0.64 -12.89 -4.74
N ALA A 359 -0.22 -11.64 -4.88
CA ALA A 359 0.70 -11.02 -3.93
C ALA A 359 0.07 -11.02 -2.51
N PRO A 360 0.88 -11.12 -1.45
CA PRO A 360 0.42 -11.21 -0.06
C PRO A 360 -0.15 -9.90 0.52
#